data_AF-A0A6I1Z8X9-F1
#
_entry.id   AF-A0A6I1Z8X9-F1
#
_cell.length_a   1.000
_cell.length_b   1.000
_cell.length_c   1.000
_cell.angle_alpha   90.00
_cell.angle_beta   90.00
_cell.angle_gamma   90.00
#
_symmetry.space_group_name_H-M   'P 1'
#
loop_
_entity.id
_entity.type
_entity.pdbx_description
1 polymer ?
#
loop_
_entity_poly.entity_id
_entity_poly.type
_entity_poly.pdbx_seq_one_letter_code
_entity_poly.pdbx_strand_id
1 'polypeptide(L)' 'MRPTSKADLFAAIRRNSRTEGLSIRALARKYDVHRRTVRVASPSAWPAPRRKPAVD' A
#
# COMPACT_ATOMS: atom_id res chain seq x y z
N MET A 1 1.96 17.01 1.40
CA MET A 1 1.86 16.62 2.82
C MET A 1 2.22 15.15 2.94
N ARG A 2 3.25 14.80 3.73
CA ARG A 2 3.49 13.38 4.06
C ARG A 2 2.29 12.91 4.91
N PRO A 3 1.71 11.74 4.62
CA PRO A 3 0.58 11.22 5.39
C PRO A 3 0.97 11.09 6.87
N THR A 4 0.13 11.63 7.75
CA THR A 4 0.38 11.74 9.19
C THR A 4 0.28 10.39 9.90
N SER A 5 -0.38 9.41 9.27
CA SER A 5 -0.54 8.05 9.77
C SER A 5 -0.38 6.99 8.67
N LYS A 6 -0.21 5.73 9.07
CA LYS A 6 -0.16 4.59 8.15
C LYS A 6 -1.47 4.40 7.37
N ALA A 7 -2.61 4.73 7.97
CA ALA A 7 -3.91 4.67 7.32
C ALA A 7 -4.01 5.72 6.20
N ASP A 8 -3.57 6.95 6.47
CA ASP A 8 -3.54 8.04 5.49
C ASP A 8 -2.60 7.72 4.34
N LEU A 9 -1.45 7.10 4.63
CA LEU A 9 -0.50 6.64 3.62
C LEU A 9 -1.16 5.65 2.66
N PHE A 10 -1.90 4.68 3.18
CA PHE A 10 -2.57 3.69 2.35
C PHE A 10 -3.73 4.32 1.55
N ALA A 11 -4.48 5.25 2.14
CA ALA A 11 -5.52 5.99 1.43
C ALA A 11 -4.94 6.83 0.28
N ALA A 12 -3.83 7.52 0.52
CA ALA A 12 -3.15 8.35 -0.47
C ALA A 12 -2.55 7.50 -1.62
N ILE A 13 -2.01 6.32 -1.31
CA ILE A 13 -1.56 5.34 -2.32
C ILE A 13 -2.73 4.90 -3.21
N ARG A 14 -3.87 4.50 -2.62
CA ARG A 14 -5.06 4.08 -3.37
C ARG A 14 -5.60 5.19 -4.27
N ARG A 15 -5.68 6.40 -3.73
CA ARG A 15 -6.15 7.57 -4.50
C ARG A 15 -5.28 7.79 -5.72
N ASN A 16 -3.97 7.94 -5.55
CA ASN A 16 -3.08 8.24 -6.68
C ASN A 16 -2.98 7.08 -7.67
N SER A 17 -3.11 5.83 -7.21
CA SER A 17 -3.20 4.68 -8.12
C SER A 17 -4.44 4.77 -9.01
N ARG A 18 -5.57 5.29 -8.51
CA ARG A 18 -6.83 5.39 -9.25
C ARG A 18 -6.95 6.67 -10.06
N THR A 19 -6.53 7.81 -9.51
CA THR A 19 -6.72 9.13 -10.11
C THR A 19 -5.60 9.52 -11.06
N GLU A 20 -4.36 9.22 -10.70
CA GLU A 20 -3.17 9.58 -11.50
C GLU A 20 -2.66 8.38 -12.33
N GLY A 21 -3.25 7.19 -12.16
CA GLY A 21 -2.80 5.98 -12.87
C GLY A 21 -1.36 5.57 -12.55
N LEU A 22 -0.80 6.04 -11.43
CA LEU A 22 0.61 5.82 -11.13
C LEU A 22 0.92 4.33 -10.93
N SER A 23 2.02 3.88 -11.55
CA SER A 23 2.54 2.54 -11.34
C SER A 23 3.03 2.34 -9.89
N ILE A 24 3.13 1.06 -9.47
CA ILE A 24 3.69 0.67 -8.17
C ILE A 24 5.07 1.30 -7.93
N ARG A 25 5.91 1.39 -8.97
CA ARG A 25 7.25 2.00 -8.89
C ARG A 25 7.17 3.51 -8.64
N ALA A 26 6.27 4.20 -9.32
CA ALA A 26 6.09 5.64 -9.15
C ALA A 26 5.56 5.97 -7.75
N LEU A 27 4.57 5.22 -7.26
CA LEU A 27 4.02 5.38 -5.91
C LEU A 27 5.07 5.11 -4.82
N ALA A 28 5.90 4.09 -4.99
CA ALA A 28 6.98 3.77 -4.06
C ALA A 28 7.96 4.94 -3.91
N ARG A 29 8.34 5.59 -5.01
CA ARG A 29 9.21 6.79 -4.96
C ARG A 29 8.48 8.01 -4.39
N LYS A 30 7.24 8.27 -4.80
CA LYS A 30 6.45 9.45 -4.37
C LYS A 30 6.24 9.48 -2.86
N TYR A 31 6.02 8.32 -2.24
CA TYR A 31 5.75 8.20 -0.82
C TYR A 31 6.95 7.73 0.01
N ASP A 32 8.11 7.49 -0.63
CA ASP A 32 9.32 6.98 0.03
C ASP A 32 9.08 5.66 0.79
N VAL A 33 8.44 4.71 0.11
CA VAL A 33 8.08 3.40 0.67
C VAL A 33 8.53 2.27 -0.24
N HIS A 34 8.68 1.07 0.34
CA HIS A 34 8.99 -0.10 -0.46
C HIS A 34 7.82 -0.50 -1.38
N ARG A 35 8.12 -1.09 -2.55
CA ARG A 35 7.12 -1.60 -3.51
C ARG A 35 6.13 -2.59 -2.88
N ARG A 36 6.57 -3.33 -1.86
CA ARG A 36 5.72 -4.26 -1.07
C ARG A 36 4.60 -3.50 -0.34
N THR A 37 4.90 -2.35 0.24
CA THR A 37 3.93 -1.50 0.93
C THR A 37 2.85 -1.00 -0.04
N VAL A 38 3.25 -0.57 -1.23
CA VAL A 38 2.31 -0.13 -2.27
C VAL A 38 1.41 -1.26 -2.74
N ARG A 39 1.96 -2.48 -2.91
CA ARG A 39 1.14 -3.66 -3.22
C ARG A 39 0.09 -3.86 -2.13
N VAL A 40 0.49 -3.98 -0.86
CA VAL A 40 -0.43 -4.18 0.28
C VAL A 40 -1.50 -3.08 0.36
N ALA A 41 -1.16 -1.84 0.03
CA ALA A 41 -2.12 -0.72 0.08
C ALA A 41 -3.11 -0.69 -1.09
N SER A 42 -2.76 -1.30 -2.24
CA SER A 42 -3.56 -1.28 -3.47
C SER A 42 -4.77 -2.23 -3.38
N PRO A 43 -5.96 -1.83 -3.87
CA PRO A 43 -7.22 -2.54 -3.64
C PRO A 43 -7.29 -3.96 -4.25
N SER A 44 -6.38 -4.32 -5.16
CA SER A 44 -6.32 -5.65 -5.79
C SER A 44 -5.22 -6.55 -5.23
N ALA A 45 -4.43 -6.10 -4.26
CA ALA A 45 -3.47 -7.00 -3.63
C ALA A 45 -4.23 -7.91 -2.69
N TRP A 46 -4.60 -9.10 -3.18
CA TRP A 46 -4.94 -10.24 -2.35
C TRP A 46 -3.91 -10.32 -1.21
N PRO A 47 -4.30 -9.97 0.02
CA PRO A 47 -3.42 -10.18 1.14
C PRO A 47 -3.34 -11.70 1.32
N ALA A 48 -2.13 -12.27 1.28
CA ALA A 48 -1.95 -13.65 1.68
C ALA A 48 -2.58 -13.82 3.07
N PRO A 49 -3.46 -14.82 3.28
CA PRO A 49 -4.07 -15.03 4.58
C PRO A 49 -2.97 -15.10 5.64
N ARG A 50 -3.13 -14.29 6.69
CA ARG A 50 -2.16 -14.25 7.80
C ARG A 50 -1.98 -15.67 8.32
N ARG A 51 -0.72 -16.12 8.43
CA ARG A 51 -0.39 -17.36 9.14
C ARG A 51 -0.99 -17.25 10.55
N LYS A 52 -2.02 -18.04 10.84
CA LYS A 52 -2.56 -18.12 12.20
C LYS A 52 -1.46 -18.73 13.08
N PRO A 53 -1.29 -18.28 14.33
CA PRO A 53 -0.43 -19.01 15.26
C PRO A 53 -0.91 -20.47 15.31
N ALA A 54 0.02 -21.42 15.26
CA ALA A 54 -0.30 -22.81 15.54
C ALA A 54 -0.80 -22.84 16.98
N VAL A 55 -2.07 -23.20 17.15
CA VAL A 55 -2.59 -23.61 18.45
C VAL A 55 -2.20 -25.07 18.58
N ASP A 56 -1.35 -25.38 19.56
CA ASP A 56 -1.12 -26.74 20.06
C ASP A 56 -2.30 -27.15 20.94
#